data_AF-A0A8T4LB10-F1
#
_entry.id   AF-A0A8T4LB10-F1
#
_cell.length_a   1.000
_cell.length_b   1.000
_cell.length_c   1.000
_cell.angle_alpha   90.00
_cell.angle_beta   90.00
_cell.angle_gamma   90.00
#
_symmetry.space_group_name_H-M   'P 1'
#
loop_
_entity.id
_entity.type
_entity.pdbx_description
1 polymer ?
#
loop_
_entity_poly.entity_id
_entity_poly.type
_entity_poly.pdbx_seq_one_letter_code
_entity_poly.pdbx_strand_id
1 'polypeptide(L)'
;MPTLLDAVGILQNIGVYSVVLPFLLIFALSYALLDKTKVLGDNKFVHAAVSLVLAFLFVSSLGAVKFLTAFLPLISVLILIILFIILIFRFVGVQESSISSALSQSRVYSPIIIIIILFALIAFSQVFPEGALANRPELGDQFNITQPSSEGVEGLQAFLGEEQTRVFFSPSILSLIVLVIIFGVATYYITREPARGE
;
A
#
# COMPACT_ATOMS: atom_id res chain seq x y z
N MET A 1 -4.88 -36.53 -0.97
CA MET A 1 -4.59 -35.81 -2.23
C MET A 1 -4.13 -34.42 -1.82
N PRO A 2 -2.97 -33.93 -2.28
CA PRO A 2 -2.59 -32.55 -2.02
C PRO A 2 -3.70 -31.64 -2.57
N THR A 3 -4.25 -30.80 -1.71
CA THR A 3 -5.26 -29.81 -2.08
C THR A 3 -4.58 -28.60 -2.72
N LEU A 4 -5.33 -27.76 -3.44
CA LEU A 4 -4.80 -26.50 -4.00
C LEU A 4 -4.16 -25.61 -2.92
N LEU A 5 -4.67 -25.69 -1.69
CA LEU A 5 -4.13 -24.96 -0.56
C LEU A 5 -2.72 -25.46 -0.17
N ASP A 6 -2.50 -26.78 -0.23
CA ASP A 6 -1.18 -27.39 0.04
C ASP A 6 -0.16 -26.99 -1.04
N ALA A 7 -0.58 -26.92 -2.30
CA ALA A 7 0.28 -26.50 -3.41
C ALA A 7 0.72 -25.03 -3.27
N VAL A 8 -0.22 -24.13 -2.90
CA VAL A 8 0.10 -22.72 -2.64
C VAL A 8 1.00 -22.58 -1.41
N GLY A 9 0.74 -23.35 -0.35
CA GLY A 9 1.58 -23.38 0.85
C GLY A 9 3.02 -23.79 0.55
N ILE A 10 3.22 -24.79 -0.32
CA ILE A 10 4.56 -25.19 -0.76
C ILE A 10 5.27 -24.04 -1.49
N LEU A 11 4.61 -23.36 -2.43
CA LEU A 11 5.19 -22.22 -3.15
C LEU A 11 5.57 -21.06 -2.22
N GLN A 12 4.77 -20.83 -1.19
CA GLN A 12 5.04 -19.83 -0.17
C GLN A 12 6.25 -20.21 0.70
N ASN A 13 6.33 -21.49 1.12
CA ASN A 13 7.41 -21.99 1.96
C ASN A 13 8.78 -22.03 1.26
N ILE A 14 8.81 -22.29 -0.05
CA ILE A 14 10.06 -22.24 -0.83
C ILE A 14 10.50 -20.81 -1.18
N GLY A 15 9.73 -19.79 -0.77
CA GLY A 15 10.10 -18.38 -0.94
C GLY A 15 9.85 -17.80 -2.33
N VAL A 16 9.00 -18.41 -3.16
CA VAL A 16 8.66 -17.86 -4.49
C VAL A 16 8.01 -16.48 -4.34
N TYR A 17 7.07 -16.33 -3.41
CA TYR A 17 6.40 -15.05 -3.16
C TYR A 17 7.28 -14.01 -2.49
N SER A 18 8.22 -14.44 -1.64
CA SER A 18 9.10 -13.54 -0.91
C SER A 18 10.34 -13.13 -1.71
N VAL A 19 10.76 -13.88 -2.72
CA VAL A 19 12.02 -13.62 -3.43
C VAL A 19 11.81 -13.46 -4.94
N VAL A 20 11.19 -14.46 -5.58
CA VAL A 20 11.05 -14.51 -7.04
C VAL A 20 10.07 -13.45 -7.55
N LEU A 21 8.97 -13.22 -6.85
CA LEU A 21 7.98 -12.22 -7.24
C LEU A 21 8.55 -10.78 -7.11
N PRO A 22 9.16 -10.37 -5.98
CA PRO A 22 9.91 -9.11 -5.89
C PRO A 22 10.96 -8.94 -6.98
N PHE A 23 11.74 -9.98 -7.25
CA PHE A 23 12.75 -9.97 -8.32
C PHE A 23 12.14 -9.62 -9.68
N LEU A 24 11.12 -10.38 -10.10
CA LEU A 24 10.47 -10.19 -11.39
C LEU A 24 9.83 -8.81 -11.51
N LEU A 25 9.23 -8.32 -10.43
CA LEU A 25 8.58 -7.02 -10.41
C LEU A 25 9.60 -5.89 -10.60
N ILE A 26 10.68 -5.90 -9.83
CA ILE A 26 11.73 -4.87 -9.94
C ILE A 26 12.43 -4.95 -11.30
N PHE A 27 12.69 -6.16 -11.79
CA PHE A 27 13.24 -6.36 -13.14
C PHE A 27 12.33 -5.74 -14.21
N ALA A 28 11.05 -6.10 -14.21
CA ALA A 28 10.09 -5.64 -15.21
C ALA A 28 9.87 -4.12 -15.14
N LEU A 29 9.75 -3.57 -13.93
CA LEU A 29 9.54 -2.14 -13.73
C LEU A 29 10.77 -1.33 -14.15
N SER A 30 11.96 -1.78 -13.77
CA SER A 30 13.22 -1.13 -14.15
C SER A 30 13.43 -1.21 -15.66
N TYR A 31 13.17 -2.36 -16.28
CA TYR A 31 13.24 -2.52 -17.73
C TYR A 31 12.28 -1.57 -18.45
N ALA A 32 11.01 -1.56 -18.03
CA ALA A 32 9.99 -0.70 -18.62
C ALA A 32 10.32 0.79 -18.47
N LEU A 33 10.88 1.19 -17.33
CA LEU A 33 11.30 2.56 -17.09
C LEU A 33 12.47 2.94 -18.01
N LEU A 34 13.49 2.09 -18.13
CA LEU A 34 14.64 2.32 -19.01
C LEU A 34 14.22 2.37 -20.48
N ASP A 35 13.33 1.48 -20.91
CA ASP A 35 12.81 1.44 -22.28
C ASP A 35 11.98 2.67 -22.64
N LYS A 36 11.16 3.16 -21.69
CA LYS A 36 10.33 4.35 -21.89
C LYS A 36 11.14 5.65 -21.84
N THR A 37 12.16 5.72 -20.97
CA THR A 37 12.95 6.94 -20.79
C THR A 37 14.16 7.02 -21.74
N LYS A 38 14.59 5.89 -22.32
CA LYS A 38 15.73 5.78 -23.24
C LYS A 38 17.03 6.39 -22.71
N VAL A 39 17.21 6.40 -21.39
CA VAL A 39 18.38 7.03 -20.72
C VAL A 39 19.70 6.39 -21.13
N LEU A 40 19.72 5.09 -21.45
CA LEU A 40 20.91 4.37 -21.92
C LEU A 40 20.92 4.15 -23.45
N GLY A 41 20.12 4.92 -24.19
CA GLY A 41 19.94 4.77 -25.63
C GLY A 41 18.81 3.82 -26.01
N ASP A 42 18.84 3.32 -27.25
CA ASP A 42 17.80 2.45 -27.82
C ASP A 42 18.25 0.98 -27.93
N ASN A 43 19.00 0.51 -26.91
CA ASN A 43 19.51 -0.85 -26.88
C ASN A 43 18.77 -1.70 -25.83
N LYS A 44 17.84 -2.53 -26.32
CA LYS A 44 17.01 -3.42 -25.48
C LYS A 44 17.84 -4.39 -24.64
N PHE A 45 18.98 -4.86 -25.14
CA PHE A 45 19.86 -5.77 -24.39
C PHE A 45 20.51 -5.05 -23.20
N VAL A 46 20.91 -3.79 -23.39
CA VAL A 46 21.46 -2.97 -22.30
C VAL A 46 20.40 -2.70 -21.25
N HIS A 47 19.18 -2.36 -21.66
CA HIS A 47 18.06 -2.17 -20.73
C HIS A 47 17.80 -3.43 -19.89
N ALA A 48 17.76 -4.61 -20.53
CA ALA A 48 17.57 -5.90 -19.86
C ALA A 48 18.73 -6.25 -18.91
N ALA A 49 19.98 -6.04 -19.33
CA ALA A 49 21.13 -6.32 -18.49
C ALA A 49 21.15 -5.44 -17.22
N VAL A 50 20.89 -4.13 -17.38
CA VAL A 50 20.87 -3.19 -16.25
C VAL A 50 19.70 -3.47 -15.32
N SER A 51 18.50 -3.71 -15.84
CA SER A 51 17.34 -4.05 -15.02
C SER A 51 17.53 -5.37 -14.25
N LEU A 52 18.23 -6.34 -14.86
CA LEU A 52 18.58 -7.60 -14.21
C LEU A 52 19.51 -7.38 -13.02
N VAL A 53 20.56 -6.59 -13.20
CA VAL A 53 21.48 -6.23 -12.11
C VAL A 53 20.74 -5.49 -10.99
N LEU A 54 19.88 -4.53 -11.33
CA LEU A 54 19.08 -3.80 -10.34
C LEU A 54 18.15 -4.74 -9.55
N ALA A 55 17.50 -5.70 -10.22
CA ALA A 55 16.65 -6.67 -9.55
C ALA A 55 17.43 -7.59 -8.59
N PHE A 56 18.62 -8.05 -8.98
CA PHE A 56 19.49 -8.82 -8.09
C PHE A 56 19.96 -8.00 -6.89
N LEU A 57 20.38 -6.75 -7.10
CA LEU A 57 20.77 -5.85 -6.00
C LEU A 57 19.61 -5.59 -5.04
N PHE A 58 18.40 -5.41 -5.57
CA PHE A 58 17.22 -5.21 -4.74
C PHE A 58 16.92 -6.42 -3.87
N VAL A 59 16.92 -7.62 -4.46
CA VAL A 59 16.60 -8.85 -3.75
C VAL A 59 17.70 -9.30 -2.80
N SER A 60 18.94 -8.82 -3.01
CA SER A 60 20.02 -8.98 -2.03
C SER A 60 19.75 -8.25 -0.70
N SER A 61 18.81 -7.28 -0.66
CA SER A 61 18.43 -6.57 0.55
C SER A 61 17.15 -7.15 1.15
N LEU A 62 17.29 -7.84 2.29
CA LEU A 62 16.14 -8.41 3.00
C LEU A 62 15.12 -7.34 3.42
N GLY A 63 15.58 -6.14 3.81
CA GLY A 63 14.71 -5.02 4.16
C GLY A 63 13.92 -4.50 2.97
N ALA A 64 14.55 -4.37 1.79
CA ALA A 64 13.88 -3.92 0.58
C ALA A 64 12.82 -4.92 0.10
N VAL A 65 13.15 -6.21 0.16
CA VAL A 65 12.22 -7.31 -0.14
C VAL A 65 11.03 -7.29 0.80
N LYS A 66 11.26 -7.22 2.12
CA LYS A 66 10.19 -7.14 3.14
C LYS A 66 9.30 -5.92 2.91
N PHE A 67 9.89 -4.77 2.63
CA PHE A 67 9.15 -3.55 2.31
C PHE A 67 8.25 -3.74 1.08
N LEU A 68 8.79 -4.27 -0.01
CA LEU A 68 8.01 -4.50 -1.21
C LEU A 68 6.87 -5.51 -0.97
N THR A 69 7.11 -6.58 -0.21
CA THR A 69 6.07 -7.56 0.13
C THR A 69 4.99 -6.99 1.05
N ALA A 70 5.31 -6.02 1.91
CA ALA A 70 4.32 -5.30 2.73
C ALA A 70 3.55 -4.25 1.91
N PHE A 71 4.20 -3.63 0.93
CA PHE A 71 3.63 -2.58 0.10
C PHE A 71 2.74 -3.13 -1.03
N LEU A 72 3.06 -4.30 -1.59
CA LEU A 72 2.33 -4.91 -2.71
C LEU A 72 0.83 -5.15 -2.44
N PRO A 73 0.42 -5.70 -1.28
CA PRO A 73 -0.99 -5.85 -0.95
C PRO A 73 -1.74 -4.51 -0.95
N LEU A 74 -1.13 -3.45 -0.40
CA LEU A 74 -1.73 -2.11 -0.34
C LEU A 74 -1.97 -1.54 -1.74
N ILE A 75 -0.99 -1.69 -2.64
CA ILE A 75 -1.14 -1.29 -4.05
C ILE A 75 -2.19 -2.14 -4.77
N SER A 76 -2.25 -3.44 -4.49
CA SER A 76 -3.24 -4.34 -5.10
C SER A 76 -4.67 -3.93 -4.73
N VAL A 77 -4.90 -3.60 -3.45
CA VAL A 77 -6.18 -3.06 -2.98
C VAL A 77 -6.49 -1.71 -3.63
N LEU A 78 -5.50 -0.81 -3.75
CA LEU A 78 -5.69 0.48 -4.41
C LEU A 78 -6.11 0.32 -5.88
N ILE A 79 -5.43 -0.54 -6.63
CA ILE A 79 -5.74 -0.82 -8.03
C ILE A 79 -7.16 -1.40 -8.15
N LEU A 80 -7.54 -2.31 -7.25
CA LEU A 80 -8.87 -2.90 -7.20
C LEU A 80 -9.94 -1.85 -6.91
N ILE A 81 -9.71 -0.92 -5.97
CA ILE A 81 -10.61 0.21 -5.72
C ILE A 81 -10.74 1.10 -6.96
N ILE A 82 -9.62 1.47 -7.59
CA ILE A 82 -9.62 2.30 -8.81
C ILE A 82 -10.40 1.58 -9.93
N LEU A 83 -10.21 0.28 -10.07
CA LEU A 83 -10.93 -0.55 -11.05
C LEU A 83 -12.43 -0.56 -10.77
N PHE A 84 -12.86 -0.68 -9.51
CA PHE A 84 -14.27 -0.58 -9.15
C PHE A 84 -14.86 0.80 -9.44
N ILE A 85 -14.13 1.89 -9.16
CA ILE A 85 -14.57 3.26 -9.49
C ILE A 85 -14.77 3.39 -11.00
N ILE A 86 -13.82 2.91 -11.80
CA ILE A 86 -13.92 2.93 -13.27
C ILE A 86 -15.12 2.10 -13.74
N LEU A 87 -15.34 0.91 -13.18
CA LEU A 87 -16.49 0.07 -13.51
C LEU A 87 -17.82 0.77 -13.20
N ILE A 88 -17.95 1.41 -12.03
CA ILE A 88 -19.15 2.18 -11.67
C ILE A 88 -19.40 3.30 -12.69
N PHE A 89 -18.37 4.06 -13.07
CA PHE A 89 -18.52 5.10 -14.08
C PHE A 89 -18.92 4.53 -15.44
N ARG A 90 -18.41 3.35 -15.80
CA ARG A 90 -18.83 2.62 -17.02
C ARG A 90 -20.30 2.18 -16.94
N PHE A 91 -20.75 1.68 -15.80
CA PHE A 91 -22.16 1.29 -15.59
C PHE A 91 -23.12 2.48 -15.67
N VAL A 92 -22.70 3.66 -15.22
CA VAL A 92 -23.48 4.91 -15.30
C VAL A 92 -23.49 5.50 -16.73
N GLY A 93 -22.75 4.91 -17.67
CA GLY A 93 -22.72 5.34 -19.07
C GLY A 93 -21.74 6.49 -19.33
N VAL A 94 -20.77 6.73 -18.45
CA VAL A 94 -19.72 7.73 -18.66
C VAL A 94 -18.82 7.28 -19.81
N GLN A 95 -18.69 8.11 -20.84
CA GLN A 95 -17.83 7.84 -21.99
C GLN A 95 -16.35 7.83 -21.61
N GLU A 96 -15.55 7.03 -22.33
CA GLU A 96 -14.11 6.87 -22.09
C GLU A 96 -13.33 8.19 -22.20
N SER A 97 -13.79 9.09 -23.08
CA SER A 97 -13.24 10.43 -23.27
C SER A 97 -13.38 11.33 -22.03
N SER A 98 -14.47 11.18 -21.28
CA SER A 98 -14.69 11.91 -20.04
C SER A 98 -13.84 11.35 -18.89
N ILE A 99 -13.61 10.03 -18.87
CA ILE A 99 -12.76 9.38 -17.87
C ILE A 99 -11.29 9.77 -18.08
N SER A 100 -10.79 9.75 -19.32
CA SER A 100 -9.41 10.15 -19.62
C SER A 100 -9.17 11.64 -19.35
N SER A 101 -10.18 12.49 -19.62
CA SER A 101 -10.14 13.93 -19.31
C SER A 101 -10.17 14.20 -17.80
N ALA A 102 -10.96 13.44 -17.04
CA ALA A 102 -10.97 13.53 -15.59
C ALA A 102 -9.63 13.05 -14.98
N LEU A 103 -9.08 11.94 -15.48
CA LEU A 103 -7.81 11.40 -15.02
C LEU A 103 -6.62 12.32 -15.32
N SER A 104 -6.65 13.04 -16.44
CA SER A 104 -5.58 13.99 -16.81
C SER A 104 -5.63 15.31 -16.04
N GLN A 105 -6.68 15.56 -15.26
CA GLN A 105 -6.79 16.77 -14.45
C GLN A 105 -5.93 16.66 -13.19
N SER A 106 -5.07 17.66 -12.93
CA SER A 106 -4.15 17.70 -11.78
C SER A 106 -4.81 17.47 -10.42
N ARG A 107 -6.13 17.69 -10.31
CA ARG A 107 -6.93 17.51 -9.10
C ARG A 107 -7.10 16.03 -8.71
N VAL A 108 -7.00 15.10 -9.67
CA VAL A 108 -7.15 13.66 -9.45
C VAL A 108 -5.82 13.00 -9.08
N TYR A 109 -4.70 13.45 -9.65
CA TYR A 109 -3.37 12.90 -9.32
C TYR A 109 -2.91 13.21 -7.89
N SER A 110 -3.21 14.41 -7.39
CA SER A 110 -2.80 14.85 -6.05
C SER A 110 -3.22 13.89 -4.92
N PRO A 111 -4.52 13.53 -4.77
CA PRO A 111 -4.94 12.60 -3.73
C PRO A 111 -4.37 11.19 -3.94
N ILE A 112 -4.22 10.72 -5.18
CA ILE A 112 -3.64 9.39 -5.47
C ILE A 112 -2.19 9.34 -4.99
N ILE A 113 -1.39 10.37 -5.28
CA ILE A 113 0.01 10.46 -4.83
C ILE A 113 0.07 10.52 -3.31
N ILE A 114 -0.79 11.31 -2.66
CA ILE A 114 -0.87 11.38 -1.19
C ILE A 114 -1.18 10.00 -0.59
N ILE A 115 -2.14 9.27 -1.15
CA ILE A 115 -2.51 7.92 -0.70
C ILE A 115 -1.34 6.94 -0.89
N ILE A 116 -0.65 7.00 -2.03
CA ILE A 116 0.52 6.15 -2.29
C ILE A 116 1.65 6.45 -1.29
N ILE A 117 1.91 7.73 -1.00
CA ILE A 117 2.91 8.14 0.00
C ILE A 117 2.50 7.63 1.38
N LEU A 118 1.21 7.76 1.75
CA LEU A 118 0.70 7.28 3.02
C LEU A 118 0.83 5.76 3.15
N PHE A 119 0.53 5.00 2.09
CA PHE A 119 0.75 3.56 2.04
C PHE A 119 2.22 3.19 2.13
N ALA A 120 3.10 3.96 1.50
CA ALA A 120 4.54 3.75 1.60
C ALA A 120 5.03 3.99 3.03
N LEU A 121 4.53 5.03 3.70
CA LEU A 121 4.84 5.30 5.12
C LEU A 121 4.32 4.19 6.05
N ILE A 122 3.11 3.68 5.81
CA ILE A 122 2.57 2.54 6.57
C ILE A 122 3.44 1.30 6.36
N ALA A 123 3.72 0.92 5.11
CA ALA A 123 4.57 -0.23 4.81
C ALA A 123 5.98 -0.07 5.41
N PHE A 124 6.54 1.14 5.36
CA PHE A 124 7.83 1.46 5.95
C PHE A 124 7.82 1.28 7.48
N SER A 125 6.79 1.81 8.15
CA SER A 125 6.64 1.66 9.61
C SER A 125 6.49 0.20 10.06
N GLN A 126 5.90 -0.66 9.22
CA GLN A 126 5.77 -2.09 9.52
C GLN A 126 7.11 -2.81 9.40
N VAL A 127 7.92 -2.44 8.41
CA VAL A 127 9.20 -3.12 8.10
C VAL A 127 10.34 -2.62 9.00
N PHE A 128 10.31 -1.34 9.38
CA PHE A 128 11.33 -0.69 10.21
C PHE A 128 10.70 -0.16 11.51
N PRO A 129 10.31 -1.04 12.44
CA PRO A 129 9.65 -0.64 13.69
C PRO A 129 10.55 0.17 14.64
N GLU A 130 11.88 0.18 14.41
CA GLU A 130 12.85 0.92 15.21
C GLU A 130 12.51 2.42 15.29
N GLY A 131 11.98 3.01 14.21
CA GLY A 131 11.51 4.40 14.20
C GLY A 131 10.26 4.65 15.06
N ALA A 132 9.43 3.62 15.26
CA ALA A 132 8.29 3.69 16.18
C ALA A 132 8.73 3.54 17.64
N LEU A 133 9.72 2.66 17.90
CA LEU A 133 10.32 2.45 19.22
C LEU A 133 11.08 3.69 19.71
N ALA A 134 11.74 4.44 18.81
CA ALA A 134 12.41 5.70 19.15
C ALA A 134 11.45 6.77 19.72
N ASN A 135 10.17 6.71 19.35
CA ASN A 135 9.13 7.63 19.84
C ASN A 135 8.35 7.07 21.05
N ARG A 136 8.56 5.79 21.41
CA ARG A 136 7.90 5.08 22.52
C ARG A 136 8.85 4.07 23.17
N PRO A 137 9.87 4.54 23.94
CA PRO A 137 10.83 3.66 24.60
C PRO A 137 10.19 2.66 25.57
N GLU A 138 9.01 3.00 26.10
CA GLU A 138 8.17 2.15 26.94
C GLU A 138 7.69 0.85 26.26
N LEU A 139 7.57 0.81 24.93
CA LEU A 139 7.29 -0.43 24.19
C LEU A 139 8.53 -1.32 24.04
N GLY A 140 9.73 -0.75 24.06
CA GLY A 140 10.98 -1.52 23.99
C GLY A 140 11.22 -2.35 25.26
N ASP A 141 10.95 -1.76 26.42
CA ASP A 141 11.09 -2.41 27.73
C ASP A 141 9.98 -3.46 27.98
N GLN A 142 8.75 -3.19 27.53
CA GLN A 142 7.62 -4.12 27.70
C GLN A 142 7.77 -5.42 26.88
N PHE A 143 8.48 -5.37 25.76
CA PHE A 143 8.69 -6.52 24.85
C PHE A 143 10.15 -7.02 24.83
N ASN A 144 11.00 -6.54 25.75
CA ASN A 144 12.41 -6.93 25.92
C ASN A 144 13.24 -6.85 24.61
N ILE A 145 12.97 -5.84 23.77
CA ILE A 145 13.63 -5.64 22.48
C ILE A 145 14.90 -4.80 22.71
N THR A 146 15.94 -5.43 23.27
CA THR A 146 17.26 -4.81 23.44
C THR A 146 18.16 -4.97 22.20
N GLN A 147 17.76 -5.83 21.25
CA GLN A 147 18.32 -5.99 19.91
C GLN A 147 17.18 -6.32 18.92
N PRO A 148 17.27 -5.91 17.63
CA PRO A 148 16.26 -6.21 16.63
C PRO A 148 16.39 -7.69 16.20
N SER A 149 15.93 -8.61 17.06
CA SER A 149 15.71 -10.01 16.69
C SER A 149 14.34 -10.16 16.03
N SER A 150 14.21 -11.13 15.13
CA SER A 150 13.00 -11.38 14.34
C SER A 150 11.74 -11.63 15.19
N GLU A 151 11.89 -12.18 16.39
CA GLU A 151 10.77 -12.51 17.29
C GLU A 151 10.18 -11.28 18.00
N GLY A 152 11.01 -10.31 18.39
CA GLY A 152 10.53 -9.06 19.03
C GLY A 152 9.77 -8.16 18.05
N VAL A 153 10.19 -8.15 16.79
CA VAL A 153 9.53 -7.40 15.71
C VAL A 153 8.17 -8.02 15.35
N GLU A 154 8.08 -9.35 15.28
CA GLU A 154 6.81 -10.04 15.04
C GLU A 154 5.82 -9.85 16.21
N GLY A 155 6.29 -9.93 17.45
CA GLY A 155 5.46 -9.67 18.64
C GLY A 155 4.93 -8.24 18.70
N LEU A 156 5.75 -7.26 18.31
CA LEU A 156 5.34 -5.85 18.24
C LEU A 156 4.37 -5.60 17.08
N GLN A 157 4.57 -6.22 15.91
CA GLN A 157 3.60 -6.14 14.80
C GLN A 157 2.24 -6.73 15.18
N ALA A 158 2.22 -7.86 15.88
CA ALA A 158 1.00 -8.48 16.40
C ALA A 158 0.30 -7.56 17.43
N PHE A 159 1.05 -7.00 18.38
CA PHE A 159 0.53 -6.06 19.36
C PHE A 159 -0.01 -4.77 18.71
N LEU A 160 0.70 -4.18 17.76
CA LEU A 160 0.24 -3.00 17.05
C LEU A 160 -0.98 -3.29 16.17
N GLY A 161 -1.09 -4.49 15.60
CA GLY A 161 -2.30 -4.93 14.90
C GLY A 161 -3.50 -5.10 15.83
N GLU A 162 -3.30 -5.74 16.98
CA GLU A 162 -4.34 -5.91 18.01
C GLU A 162 -4.75 -4.57 18.63
N GLU A 163 -3.81 -3.70 18.99
CA GLU A 163 -4.12 -2.38 19.53
C GLU A 163 -4.73 -1.45 18.49
N GLN A 164 -4.34 -1.50 17.21
CA GLN A 164 -5.03 -0.73 16.17
C GLN A 164 -6.49 -1.15 16.06
N THR A 165 -6.78 -2.46 15.98
CA THR A 165 -8.18 -2.91 15.96
C THR A 165 -8.90 -2.54 17.25
N ARG A 166 -8.26 -2.68 18.41
CA ARG A 166 -8.85 -2.30 19.71
C ARG A 166 -9.11 -0.81 19.85
N VAL A 167 -8.27 0.04 19.27
CA VAL A 167 -8.42 1.50 19.24
C VAL A 167 -9.54 1.90 18.26
N PHE A 168 -9.53 1.39 17.02
CA PHE A 168 -10.59 1.67 16.05
C PHE A 168 -11.98 1.14 16.47
N PHE A 169 -12.02 0.01 17.19
CA PHE A 169 -13.24 -0.58 17.74
C PHE A 169 -13.45 -0.29 19.23
N SER A 170 -12.70 0.66 19.80
CA SER A 170 -12.95 1.11 21.17
C SER A 170 -14.31 1.82 21.21
N PRO A 171 -15.13 1.61 22.26
CA PRO A 171 -16.43 2.26 22.37
C PRO A 171 -16.37 3.79 22.24
N SER A 172 -15.28 4.39 22.74
CA SER A 172 -15.03 5.83 22.72
C SER A 172 -14.73 6.36 21.31
N ILE A 173 -13.92 5.64 20.51
CA ILE A 173 -13.56 6.09 19.16
C ILE A 173 -14.70 5.81 18.17
N LEU A 174 -15.44 4.72 18.35
CA LEU A 174 -16.67 4.47 17.60
C LEU A 174 -17.71 5.59 17.85
N SER A 175 -17.84 6.05 19.09
CA SER A 175 -18.72 7.20 19.41
C SER A 175 -18.24 8.48 18.71
N LEU A 176 -16.93 8.72 18.65
CA LEU A 176 -16.37 9.90 18.00
C LEU A 176 -16.58 9.85 16.48
N ILE A 177 -16.36 8.69 15.85
CA ILE A 177 -16.59 8.48 14.42
C ILE A 177 -18.08 8.70 14.08
N VAL A 178 -18.99 8.13 14.89
CA VAL A 178 -20.44 8.33 14.71
C VAL A 178 -20.81 9.80 14.85
N LEU A 179 -20.27 10.51 15.84
CA LEU A 179 -20.51 11.94 16.04
C LEU A 179 -20.03 12.76 14.84
N VAL A 180 -18.84 12.48 14.30
CA VAL A 180 -18.30 13.17 13.11
C VAL A 180 -19.17 12.90 11.87
N ILE A 181 -19.66 11.67 11.69
CA ILE A 181 -20.57 11.33 10.59
C ILE A 181 -21.90 12.10 10.72
N ILE A 182 -22.51 12.12 11.90
CA ILE A 182 -23.77 12.85 12.14
C ILE A 182 -23.58 14.34 11.87
N PHE A 183 -22.48 14.93 12.37
CA PHE A 183 -22.20 16.35 12.19
C PHE A 183 -21.90 16.71 10.72
N GLY A 184 -21.18 15.84 10.01
CA GLY A 184 -20.93 15.97 8.58
C GLY A 184 -22.20 15.90 7.75
N VAL A 185 -23.11 14.96 8.07
CA VAL A 185 -24.42 14.84 7.41
C VAL A 185 -25.31 16.04 7.72
N ALA A 186 -25.35 16.51 8.96
CA ALA A 186 -26.13 17.68 9.36
C ALA A 186 -25.63 18.95 8.64
N THR A 187 -24.31 19.17 8.61
CA THR A 187 -23.70 20.30 7.90
C THR A 187 -23.99 20.23 6.41
N TYR A 188 -23.89 19.04 5.81
CA TYR A 188 -24.19 18.83 4.40
C TYR A 188 -25.67 19.12 4.07
N TYR A 189 -26.61 18.72 4.93
CA TYR A 189 -28.04 19.00 4.76
C TYR A 189 -28.33 20.50 4.85
N ILE A 190 -27.81 21.17 5.88
CA ILE A 190 -27.97 22.61 6.08
C ILE A 190 -27.39 23.39 4.89
N THR A 191 -26.26 22.94 4.35
CA THR A 191 -25.61 23.60 3.21
C THR A 191 -26.35 23.35 1.90
N ARG A 192 -27.19 22.32 1.81
CA ARG A 192 -27.93 21.93 0.60
C ARG A 192 -29.39 22.35 0.58
N GLU A 193 -29.91 22.99 1.62
CA GLU A 193 -31.24 23.60 1.53
C GLU A 193 -31.18 24.78 0.56
N PRO A 194 -31.88 24.73 -0.60
CA PRO A 194 -32.02 25.91 -1.44
C PRO A 194 -32.77 26.94 -0.62
N ALA A 195 -32.21 28.15 -0.51
CA ALA A 195 -32.89 29.30 0.07
C ALA A 195 -34.23 29.47 -0.65
N ARG A 196 -35.30 28.96 -0.01
CA ARG A 196 -36.65 29.03 -0.53
C ARG A 196 -37.11 30.46 -0.28
N GLY A 197 -36.77 31.34 -1.22
CA GLY A 197 -37.40 32.64 -1.34
C GLY A 197 -38.82 32.43 -1.82
N GLU A 198 -39.77 32.57 -0.89
CA GLU A 198 -41.04 33.31 -0.97
C GLU A 198 -41.82 33.10 0.33
#